data_AF-A0A857FSI7-F1
#
_entry.id   AF-A0A857FSI7-F1
#
_cell.length_a   1.000
_cell.length_b   1.000
_cell.length_c   1.000
_cell.angle_alpha   90.00
_cell.angle_beta   90.00
_cell.angle_gamma   90.00
#
_symmetry.space_group_name_H-M   'P 1'
#
loop_
_entity.id
_entity.type
_entity.pdbx_description
1 polymer ?
#
loop_
_entity_poly.entity_id
_entity_poly.type
_entity_poly.pdbx_seq_one_letter_code
_entity_poly.pdbx_strand_id
1 'polypeptide(L)'
;MVGLLSLQGCESFKVKFNPQEAAWAEQKGDKTLILHGYMIDIKHKKKSCDELARNAVIQPDTPYYREWIRVVDSPWRFKSSVDKSSQDFGRIAPYQQGCVFTFTDLPPGKWLIMMAMQHHIAPTPFFINNRPAGRTDISDIYSAWASIEIKPEYTVIKKNVVLNKDRKEKNVPQSEGLNYPEAHLLDWTPEEDASLHFSIIPSMSTKDYNHKKAKSR
;
A
#
# COMPACT_ATOMS: atom_id res chain seq x y z
N MET A 1 41.43 2.44 28.35
CA MET A 1 40.04 2.95 28.36
C MET A 1 39.71 3.27 26.90
N VAL A 2 39.19 2.27 26.18
CA VAL A 2 38.92 2.37 24.74
C VAL A 2 37.65 3.20 24.59
N GLY A 3 37.80 4.34 23.89
CA GLY A 3 36.74 5.30 23.67
C GLY A 3 35.49 4.65 23.11
N LEU A 4 34.35 5.14 23.59
CA LEU A 4 33.02 4.85 23.08
C LEU A 4 33.07 4.71 21.55
N LEU A 5 32.90 3.48 21.07
CA LEU A 5 32.35 3.21 19.75
C LEU A 5 30.99 3.89 19.72
N SER A 6 30.94 5.08 19.11
CA SER A 6 29.72 5.75 18.72
C SER A 6 28.96 4.86 17.74
N LEU A 7 28.18 3.93 18.27
CA LEU A 7 27.09 3.24 17.57
C LEU A 7 25.94 4.22 17.26
N GLN A 8 26.26 5.44 16.83
CA GLN A 8 25.32 6.39 16.24
C GLN A 8 25.24 6.13 14.73
N GLY A 9 24.84 4.91 14.39
CA GLY A 9 24.33 4.57 13.09
C GLY A 9 22.80 4.48 13.13
N CYS A 10 22.12 5.43 13.77
CA CYS A 10 20.69 5.61 13.51
C CYS A 10 20.59 5.84 12.00
N GLU A 11 20.03 4.90 11.23
CA GLU A 11 19.69 5.15 9.83
C GLU A 11 18.67 6.27 9.80
N SER A 12 19.18 7.49 9.75
CA SER A 12 18.40 8.67 9.50
C SER A 12 18.19 8.76 8.00
N PHE A 13 17.01 9.24 7.65
CA PHE A 13 16.58 9.50 6.30
C PHE A 13 17.55 10.48 5.60
N LYS A 14 18.42 9.97 4.73
CA LYS A 14 19.56 10.75 4.18
C LYS A 14 19.19 11.57 2.94
N VAL A 15 18.16 11.15 2.22
CA VAL A 15 17.72 11.79 0.97
C VAL A 15 16.69 12.85 1.30
N LYS A 16 16.98 14.11 0.94
CA LYS A 16 16.01 15.21 1.07
C LYS A 16 15.02 15.16 -0.08
N PHE A 17 13.76 15.51 0.20
CA PHE A 17 12.74 15.56 -0.84
C PHE A 17 13.05 16.64 -1.87
N ASN A 18 13.07 16.25 -3.15
CA ASN A 18 13.17 17.17 -4.28
C ASN A 18 11.83 17.16 -5.05
N PRO A 19 11.01 18.23 -4.96
CA PRO A 19 9.73 18.30 -5.65
C PRO A 19 9.83 18.16 -7.17
N GLN A 20 10.95 18.56 -7.78
CA GLN A 20 11.13 18.51 -9.24
C GLN A 20 11.16 17.07 -9.77
N GLU A 21 11.65 16.12 -8.97
CA GLU A 21 11.67 14.70 -9.31
C GLU A 21 10.28 14.05 -9.24
N ALA A 22 9.34 14.68 -8.54
CA ALA A 22 7.98 14.21 -8.34
C ALA A 22 6.93 15.02 -9.13
N ALA A 23 7.28 16.20 -9.67
CA ALA A 23 6.36 17.15 -10.28
C ALA A 23 5.53 16.58 -11.44
N TRP A 24 6.09 15.62 -12.18
CA TRP A 24 5.37 14.93 -13.26
C TRP A 24 4.10 14.22 -12.76
N ALA A 25 4.07 13.76 -11.51
CA ALA A 25 2.94 13.04 -10.93
C ALA A 25 1.72 13.92 -10.65
N GLU A 26 1.90 15.25 -10.62
CA GLU A 26 0.80 16.21 -10.46
C GLU A 26 0.04 16.46 -11.76
N GLN A 27 0.65 16.12 -12.91
CA GLN A 27 0.03 16.31 -14.22
C GLN A 27 -1.23 15.46 -14.33
N LYS A 28 -2.26 16.02 -14.97
CA LYS A 28 -3.45 15.24 -15.30
C LYS A 28 -3.11 14.28 -16.44
N GLY A 29 -3.31 12.99 -16.22
CA GLY A 29 -3.21 11.99 -17.28
C GLY A 29 -4.56 11.40 -17.66
N ASP A 30 -4.51 10.37 -18.50
CA ASP A 30 -5.65 9.64 -19.05
C ASP A 30 -5.62 8.15 -18.66
N LYS A 31 -4.67 7.74 -17.80
CA LYS A 31 -4.46 6.34 -17.43
C LYS A 31 -5.26 5.97 -16.19
N THR A 32 -5.80 4.75 -16.21
CA THR A 32 -6.47 4.15 -15.06
C THR A 32 -5.70 2.94 -14.58
N LEU A 33 -5.36 2.90 -13.29
CA LEU A 33 -4.75 1.76 -12.63
C LEU A 33 -5.76 1.15 -11.64
N ILE A 34 -6.08 -0.13 -11.83
CA ILE A 34 -6.95 -0.90 -10.96
C ILE A 34 -6.10 -1.95 -10.26
N LEU A 35 -6.11 -1.91 -8.93
CA LEU A 35 -5.36 -2.82 -8.08
C LEU A 35 -6.31 -3.73 -7.33
N HIS A 36 -5.97 -5.00 -7.25
CA HIS A 36 -6.63 -5.96 -6.39
C HIS A 36 -5.62 -6.54 -5.39
N GLY A 37 -5.84 -6.33 -4.10
CA GLY A 37 -4.94 -6.78 -3.04
C GLY A 37 -5.33 -8.14 -2.46
N TYR A 38 -4.38 -9.07 -2.38
CA TYR A 38 -4.59 -10.29 -1.60
C TYR A 38 -3.29 -10.88 -1.08
N MET A 39 -3.42 -11.69 -0.04
CA MET A 39 -2.33 -12.45 0.54
C MET A 39 -2.43 -13.93 0.16
N ILE A 40 -1.28 -14.57 -0.03
CA ILE A 40 -1.17 -16.03 -0.04
C ILE A 40 -0.63 -16.44 1.32
N ASP A 41 -1.42 -17.18 2.09
CA ASP A 41 -1.00 -17.66 3.42
C ASP A 41 -0.02 -18.85 3.33
N ILE A 42 0.52 -19.26 4.48
CA ILE A 42 1.44 -20.41 4.60
C ILE A 42 0.82 -21.76 4.18
N LYS A 43 -0.49 -21.80 3.93
CA LYS A 43 -1.21 -22.98 3.41
C LYS A 43 -1.54 -22.82 1.93
N HIS A 44 -0.93 -21.85 1.26
CA HIS A 44 -1.18 -21.46 -0.14
C HIS A 44 -2.63 -21.06 -0.43
N LYS A 45 -3.37 -20.58 0.57
CA LYS A 45 -4.73 -20.10 0.37
C LYS A 45 -4.74 -18.59 0.12
N LYS A 46 -5.50 -18.17 -0.89
CA LYS A 46 -5.80 -16.76 -1.16
C LYS A 46 -6.65 -16.20 -0.03
N LYS A 47 -6.18 -15.11 0.58
CA LYS A 47 -6.88 -14.31 1.59
C LYS A 47 -7.00 -12.90 1.05
N SER A 48 -8.15 -12.60 0.45
CA SER A 48 -8.46 -11.23 0.02
C SER A 48 -8.63 -10.35 1.24
N CYS A 49 -8.16 -9.10 1.15
CA CYS A 49 -8.35 -8.14 2.23
C CYS A 49 -9.83 -7.71 2.33
N ASP A 50 -10.26 -7.29 3.51
CA ASP A 50 -11.58 -6.71 3.72
C ASP A 50 -11.51 -5.18 3.86
N GLU A 51 -12.65 -4.56 4.20
CA GLU A 51 -12.78 -3.11 4.31
C GLU A 51 -11.84 -2.46 5.34
N LEU A 52 -11.21 -3.26 6.22
CA LEU A 52 -10.27 -2.77 7.21
C LEU A 52 -8.98 -2.20 6.58
N ALA A 53 -8.65 -2.60 5.34
CA ALA A 53 -7.56 -2.02 4.55
C ALA A 53 -7.75 -0.52 4.23
N ARG A 54 -9.00 -0.04 4.26
CA ARG A 54 -9.47 1.35 4.06
C ARG A 54 -9.04 2.06 2.77
N ASN A 55 -7.74 2.19 2.47
CA ASN A 55 -7.24 2.86 1.27
C ASN A 55 -5.93 2.23 0.76
N ALA A 56 -5.68 2.38 -0.54
CA ALA A 56 -4.36 2.22 -1.14
C ALA A 56 -3.80 3.60 -1.53
N VAL A 57 -2.48 3.72 -1.52
CA VAL A 57 -1.77 4.94 -1.91
C VAL A 57 -0.79 4.61 -3.03
N ILE A 58 -0.66 5.50 -4.01
CA ILE A 58 0.48 5.47 -4.93
C ILE A 58 1.30 6.74 -4.75
N GLN A 59 2.62 6.61 -4.87
CA GLN A 59 3.61 7.69 -4.78
C GLN A 59 4.53 7.66 -6.00
N PRO A 60 5.14 8.78 -6.38
CA PRO A 60 6.17 8.79 -7.41
C PRO A 60 7.33 7.87 -7.01
N ASP A 61 7.84 7.08 -7.96
CA ASP A 61 9.03 6.27 -7.74
C ASP A 61 10.31 7.11 -7.89
N THR A 62 10.71 7.78 -6.81
CA THR A 62 11.92 8.61 -6.75
C THR A 62 12.90 8.07 -5.71
N PRO A 63 14.20 8.45 -5.76
CA PRO A 63 15.19 8.05 -4.77
C PRO A 63 14.76 8.35 -3.32
N TYR A 64 14.02 9.44 -3.12
CA TYR A 64 13.46 9.82 -1.83
C TYR A 64 12.50 8.77 -1.25
N TYR A 65 11.49 8.35 -2.02
CA TYR A 65 10.51 7.37 -1.54
C TYR A 65 11.12 5.99 -1.41
N ARG A 66 12.06 5.62 -2.28
CA ARG A 66 12.84 4.38 -2.17
C ARG A 66 13.66 4.33 -0.88
N GLU A 67 14.33 5.43 -0.53
CA GLU A 67 15.05 5.53 0.74
C GLU A 67 14.11 5.45 1.94
N TRP A 68 12.91 6.04 1.84
CA TRP A 68 11.91 5.96 2.90
C TRP A 68 11.46 4.51 3.11
N ILE A 69 11.12 3.79 2.03
CA ILE A 69 10.77 2.37 2.05
C ILE A 69 11.90 1.57 2.71
N ARG A 70 13.16 1.79 2.29
CA ARG A 70 14.35 1.13 2.85
C ARG A 70 14.48 1.34 4.37
N VAL A 71 14.17 2.53 4.86
CA VAL A 71 14.23 2.87 6.30
C VAL A 71 13.06 2.23 7.07
N VAL A 72 11.85 2.24 6.53
CA VAL A 72 10.69 1.64 7.23
C VAL A 72 10.69 0.11 7.19
N ASP A 73 11.24 -0.49 6.14
CA ASP A 73 11.44 -1.94 6.01
C ASP A 73 12.75 -2.42 6.67
N SER A 74 13.51 -1.49 7.26
CA SER A 74 14.73 -1.82 7.98
C SER A 74 14.42 -2.74 9.18
N PRO A 75 15.22 -3.80 9.43
CA PRO A 75 15.06 -4.68 10.58
C PRO A 75 15.06 -3.96 11.94
N TRP A 76 15.59 -2.73 11.95
CA TRP A 76 15.70 -1.85 13.12
C TRP A 76 14.43 -1.01 13.39
N ARG A 77 13.37 -1.16 12.57
CA ARG A 77 12.00 -0.67 12.81
C ARG A 77 11.90 0.84 13.06
N PHE A 78 12.53 1.64 12.22
CA PHE A 78 12.41 3.09 12.34
C PHE A 78 10.98 3.55 12.01
N LYS A 79 10.32 4.19 12.99
CA LYS A 79 9.08 4.92 12.73
C LYS A 79 9.41 6.18 11.93
N SER A 80 9.25 6.11 10.62
CA SER A 80 9.48 7.24 9.73
C SER A 80 8.23 7.54 8.91
N SER A 81 7.78 8.79 8.96
CA SER A 81 6.78 9.31 8.02
C SER A 81 7.49 10.07 6.91
N VAL A 82 7.01 9.95 5.68
CA VAL A 82 7.44 10.84 4.59
C VAL A 82 7.19 12.31 4.95
N ASP A 83 8.02 13.20 4.41
CA ASP A 83 7.88 14.65 4.60
C ASP A 83 6.50 15.10 4.15
N LYS A 84 5.93 16.05 4.88
CA LYS A 84 4.58 16.57 4.60
C LYS A 84 4.44 17.10 3.17
N SER A 85 5.47 17.76 2.64
CA SER A 85 5.49 18.28 1.27
C SER A 85 5.51 17.17 0.22
N SER A 86 6.08 16.00 0.52
CA SER A 86 6.08 14.86 -0.41
C SER A 86 4.69 14.23 -0.52
N GLN A 87 3.89 14.25 0.55
CA GLN A 87 2.57 13.62 0.56
C GLN A 87 1.65 14.15 -0.53
N ASP A 88 1.78 15.43 -0.91
CA ASP A 88 0.96 16.09 -1.94
C ASP A 88 1.06 15.43 -3.33
N PHE A 89 2.18 14.75 -3.61
CA PHE A 89 2.42 14.07 -4.89
C PHE A 89 1.79 12.68 -4.98
N GLY A 90 1.27 12.16 -3.87
CA GLY A 90 0.58 10.88 -3.84
C GLY A 90 -0.87 10.95 -4.35
N ARG A 91 -1.40 9.78 -4.73
CA ARG A 91 -2.84 9.57 -4.96
C ARG A 91 -3.36 8.54 -3.98
N ILE A 92 -4.61 8.70 -3.55
CA ILE A 92 -5.29 7.79 -2.64
C ILE A 92 -6.54 7.24 -3.34
N ALA A 93 -6.69 5.93 -3.29
CA ALA A 93 -7.89 5.24 -3.74
C ALA A 93 -8.57 4.57 -2.52
N PRO A 94 -9.89 4.76 -2.34
CA PRO A 94 -10.62 4.10 -1.27
C PRO A 94 -10.83 2.62 -1.57
N TYR A 95 -11.00 1.84 -0.51
CA TYR A 95 -11.42 0.44 -0.60
C TYR A 95 -12.74 0.30 -1.38
N GLN A 96 -12.78 -0.71 -2.24
CA GLN A 96 -14.00 -1.24 -2.84
C GLN A 96 -14.12 -2.73 -2.52
N GLN A 97 -15.33 -3.26 -2.66
CA GLN A 97 -15.64 -4.66 -2.38
C GLN A 97 -14.62 -5.59 -3.06
N GLY A 98 -14.13 -6.56 -2.30
CA GLY A 98 -13.13 -7.50 -2.80
C GLY A 98 -11.70 -6.96 -2.81
N CYS A 99 -11.38 -5.92 -2.02
CA CYS A 99 -10.02 -5.35 -1.94
C CYS A 99 -9.55 -4.73 -3.26
N VAL A 100 -10.47 -4.09 -3.97
CA VAL A 100 -10.19 -3.40 -5.23
C VAL A 100 -10.00 -1.90 -4.99
N PHE A 101 -9.00 -1.31 -5.64
CA PHE A 101 -8.67 0.11 -5.57
C PHE A 101 -8.49 0.65 -6.98
N THR A 102 -9.15 1.75 -7.31
CA THR A 102 -9.07 2.36 -8.64
C THR A 102 -8.43 3.74 -8.55
N PHE A 103 -7.39 3.94 -9.33
CA PHE A 103 -6.72 5.22 -9.53
C PHE A 103 -6.97 5.69 -10.96
N THR A 104 -7.49 6.90 -11.10
CA THR A 104 -7.83 7.52 -12.39
C THR A 104 -6.96 8.73 -12.66
N ASP A 105 -6.99 9.22 -13.90
CA ASP A 105 -6.32 10.44 -14.32
C ASP A 105 -4.80 10.43 -14.07
N LEU A 106 -4.19 9.23 -14.14
CA LEU A 106 -2.75 9.07 -13.88
C LEU A 106 -1.92 9.43 -15.11
N PRO A 107 -0.86 10.25 -14.97
CA PRO A 107 0.13 10.41 -16.02
C PRO A 107 1.03 9.17 -16.14
N PRO A 108 1.62 8.92 -17.31
CA PRO A 108 2.68 7.94 -17.47
C PRO A 108 3.86 8.24 -16.53
N GLY A 109 4.52 7.19 -16.05
CA GLY A 109 5.65 7.31 -15.15
C GLY A 109 5.81 6.10 -14.23
N LYS A 110 6.81 6.16 -13.36
CA LYS A 110 7.11 5.11 -12.40
C LYS A 110 6.45 5.44 -11.06
N TRP A 111 5.65 4.52 -10.57
CA TRP A 111 4.86 4.65 -9.35
C TRP A 111 5.22 3.56 -8.36
N LEU A 112 5.19 3.93 -7.08
CA LEU A 112 5.25 3.04 -5.93
C LEU A 112 3.84 2.85 -5.39
N ILE A 113 3.37 1.62 -5.38
CA ILE A 113 2.11 1.21 -4.78
C ILE A 113 2.39 0.92 -3.31
N MET A 114 1.57 1.48 -2.43
CA MET A 114 1.60 1.28 -0.97
C MET A 114 0.21 0.82 -0.54
N MET A 115 0.10 -0.44 -0.07
CA MET A 115 -1.18 -1.05 0.25
C MET A 115 -1.15 -1.71 1.62
N ALA A 116 -2.10 -1.34 2.47
CA ALA A 116 -2.39 -2.09 3.69
C ALA A 116 -3.39 -3.21 3.37
N MET A 117 -3.12 -4.41 3.85
CA MET A 117 -3.98 -5.58 3.72
C MET A 117 -4.31 -6.10 5.11
N GLN A 118 -5.59 -6.17 5.43
CA GLN A 118 -6.12 -6.73 6.67
C GLN A 118 -7.34 -7.58 6.34
N HIS A 119 -7.58 -8.64 7.11
CA HIS A 119 -8.71 -9.55 6.90
C HIS A 119 -9.16 -10.17 8.20
N HIS A 120 -10.41 -10.63 8.27
CA HIS A 120 -10.85 -11.48 9.38
C HIS A 120 -10.22 -12.89 9.29
N ILE A 121 -9.58 -13.36 10.37
CA ILE A 121 -8.93 -14.68 10.48
C ILE A 121 -9.97 -15.79 10.56
N ALA A 122 -11.00 -15.59 11.39
CA ALA A 122 -12.14 -16.48 11.50
C ALA A 122 -13.42 -15.71 11.09
N PRO A 123 -14.23 -16.24 10.16
CA PRO A 123 -15.43 -15.56 9.70
C PRO A 123 -16.60 -15.66 10.71
N THR A 124 -16.38 -16.25 11.90
CA THR A 124 -17.44 -16.46 12.89
C THR A 124 -18.03 -15.13 13.32
N PRO A 125 -19.34 -14.90 13.05
CA PRO A 125 -20.01 -13.71 13.54
C PRO A 125 -20.05 -13.78 15.06
N PHE A 126 -19.66 -12.69 15.71
CA PHE A 126 -19.89 -12.49 17.13
C PHE A 126 -21.34 -12.03 17.32
N PHE A 127 -22.01 -12.56 18.33
CA PHE A 127 -23.41 -12.23 18.63
C PHE A 127 -23.53 -11.62 20.04
N ILE A 128 -24.28 -10.52 20.14
CA ILE A 128 -24.76 -9.97 21.42
C ILE A 128 -26.27 -10.15 21.44
N ASN A 129 -26.81 -10.84 22.45
CA ASN A 129 -28.25 -11.10 22.59
C ASN A 129 -28.89 -11.70 21.31
N ASN A 130 -28.26 -12.73 20.72
CA ASN A 130 -28.67 -13.37 19.46
C ASN A 130 -28.74 -12.43 18.24
N ARG A 131 -28.13 -11.24 18.30
CA ARG A 131 -27.98 -10.34 17.15
C ARG A 131 -26.51 -10.29 16.71
N PRO A 132 -26.22 -10.38 15.40
CA PRO A 132 -24.86 -10.23 14.91
C PRO A 132 -24.33 -8.86 15.31
N ALA A 133 -23.24 -8.85 16.08
CA ALA A 133 -22.60 -7.66 16.64
C ALA A 133 -21.26 -7.33 15.97
N GLY A 134 -20.80 -8.18 15.04
CA GLY A 134 -19.60 -7.96 14.24
C GLY A 134 -18.80 -9.24 14.02
N ARG A 135 -17.53 -9.07 13.64
CA ARG A 135 -16.53 -10.14 13.59
C ARG A 135 -15.34 -9.67 14.43
N THR A 136 -14.84 -10.52 15.30
CA THR A 136 -13.85 -10.12 16.32
C THR A 136 -12.42 -10.56 15.99
N ASP A 137 -12.27 -11.59 15.16
CA ASP A 137 -10.95 -12.15 14.83
C ASP A 137 -10.39 -11.46 13.59
N ILE A 138 -9.71 -10.34 13.82
CA ILE A 138 -9.07 -9.53 12.79
C ILE A 138 -7.57 -9.88 12.74
N SER A 139 -7.00 -9.99 11.53
CA SER A 139 -5.57 -10.18 11.35
C SER A 139 -4.76 -8.95 11.70
N ASP A 140 -3.45 -9.10 11.85
CA ASP A 140 -2.55 -7.95 11.79
C ASP A 140 -2.71 -7.19 10.47
N ILE A 141 -2.34 -5.91 10.48
CA ILE A 141 -2.23 -5.10 9.26
C ILE A 141 -0.93 -5.48 8.57
N TYR A 142 -1.02 -6.02 7.37
CA TYR A 142 0.12 -6.30 6.51
C TYR A 142 0.24 -5.18 5.50
N SER A 143 1.24 -4.33 5.67
CA SER A 143 1.50 -3.29 4.68
C SER A 143 2.50 -3.80 3.66
N ALA A 144 2.31 -3.53 2.38
CA ALA A 144 3.18 -4.02 1.31
C ALA A 144 3.36 -2.99 0.21
N TRP A 145 4.55 -2.94 -0.38
CA TRP A 145 4.87 -2.03 -1.48
C TRP A 145 5.11 -2.77 -2.78
N ALA A 146 4.87 -2.14 -3.92
CA ALA A 146 5.27 -2.67 -5.22
C ALA A 146 5.61 -1.54 -6.19
N SER A 147 6.52 -1.81 -7.13
CA SER A 147 6.88 -0.87 -8.19
C SER A 147 6.09 -1.15 -9.47
N ILE A 148 5.57 -0.11 -10.10
CA ILE A 148 4.90 -0.21 -11.41
C ILE A 148 5.33 0.93 -12.34
N GLU A 149 5.56 0.62 -13.61
CA GLU A 149 5.72 1.63 -14.66
C GLU A 149 4.43 1.70 -15.49
N ILE A 150 3.78 2.86 -15.46
CA ILE A 150 2.65 3.18 -16.32
C ILE A 150 3.21 3.77 -17.60
N LYS A 151 3.06 3.05 -18.71
CA LYS A 151 3.58 3.49 -20.01
C LYS A 151 2.56 4.34 -20.77
N PRO A 152 3.00 5.23 -21.69
CA PRO A 152 2.12 6.12 -22.45
C PRO A 152 1.05 5.38 -23.28
N GLU A 153 1.34 4.18 -23.76
CA GLU A 153 0.46 3.37 -24.59
C GLU A 153 -0.69 2.69 -23.82
N TYR A 154 -0.62 2.65 -22.49
CA TYR A 154 -1.68 2.03 -21.70
C TYR A 154 -2.92 2.92 -21.64
N THR A 155 -4.07 2.34 -21.30
CA THR A 155 -5.29 3.11 -20.99
C THR A 155 -5.85 2.64 -19.67
N VAL A 156 -6.03 1.33 -19.52
CA VAL A 156 -6.43 0.67 -18.28
C VAL A 156 -5.41 -0.40 -17.96
N ILE A 157 -4.85 -0.34 -16.75
CA ILE A 157 -3.89 -1.30 -16.22
C ILE A 157 -4.57 -2.00 -15.04
N LYS A 158 -4.61 -3.33 -15.06
CA LYS A 158 -5.19 -4.13 -13.98
C LYS A 158 -4.11 -5.04 -13.40
N LYS A 159 -3.83 -4.89 -12.10
CA LYS A 159 -2.78 -5.66 -11.42
C LYS A 159 -3.29 -6.23 -10.10
N ASN A 160 -2.87 -7.45 -9.81
CA ASN A 160 -2.93 -8.02 -8.48
C ASN A 160 -1.70 -7.59 -7.70
N VAL A 161 -1.89 -7.11 -6.47
CA VAL A 161 -0.82 -6.83 -5.51
C VAL A 161 -0.79 -8.01 -4.54
N VAL A 162 0.19 -8.89 -4.73
CA VAL A 162 0.23 -10.19 -4.05
C VAL A 162 1.32 -10.22 -3.00
N LEU A 163 0.91 -10.32 -1.74
CA LEU A 163 1.84 -10.55 -0.63
C LEU A 163 1.89 -12.05 -0.30
N ASN A 164 3.02 -12.69 -0.60
CA ASN A 164 3.22 -14.11 -0.34
C ASN A 164 3.87 -14.35 1.04
N LYS A 165 3.11 -14.89 1.99
CA LYS A 165 3.60 -15.21 3.34
C LYS A 165 4.39 -16.52 3.41
N ASP A 166 4.33 -17.35 2.38
CA ASP A 166 5.03 -18.64 2.34
C ASP A 166 6.51 -18.51 1.98
N ARG A 167 6.95 -17.33 1.52
CA ARG A 167 8.38 -17.06 1.46
C ARG A 167 8.92 -17.10 2.89
N LYS A 168 9.57 -18.24 3.21
CA LYS A 168 10.65 -18.34 4.19
C LYS A 168 11.76 -17.37 3.78
N GLU A 169 11.51 -16.07 3.84
CA GLU A 169 12.57 -15.11 4.02
C GLU A 169 13.11 -15.40 5.42
N LYS A 170 14.13 -16.27 5.46
CA LYS A 170 14.76 -16.83 6.66
C LYS A 170 15.28 -15.76 7.64
N ASN A 171 15.11 -14.48 7.33
CA ASN A 171 15.62 -13.34 8.09
C ASN A 171 14.56 -12.27 8.38
N VAL A 172 13.27 -12.51 8.09
CA VAL A 172 12.20 -11.57 8.52
C VAL A 172 11.67 -12.08 9.86
N PRO A 173 11.99 -11.42 10.99
CA PRO A 173 11.46 -11.82 12.27
C PRO A 173 9.94 -11.77 12.20
N GLN A 174 9.28 -12.90 12.45
CA GLN A 174 7.86 -12.92 12.79
C GLN A 174 7.69 -12.24 14.16
N SER A 175 7.58 -10.91 14.21
CA SER A 175 7.02 -10.25 15.39
C SER A 175 6.55 -8.82 15.11
N GLU A 176 5.29 -8.56 15.44
CA GLU A 176 4.80 -7.31 16.02
C GLU A 176 5.26 -5.99 15.35
N GLY A 177 4.78 -5.73 14.14
CA GLY A 177 4.64 -4.37 13.62
C GLY A 177 5.59 -3.95 12.50
N LEU A 178 4.97 -3.32 11.49
CA LEU A 178 5.54 -2.37 10.52
C LEU A 178 6.56 -2.88 9.47
N ASN A 179 6.71 -4.19 9.24
CA ASN A 179 7.39 -4.61 8.01
C ASN A 179 6.55 -4.21 6.79
N TYR A 180 7.21 -3.68 5.76
CA TYR A 180 6.59 -3.25 4.51
C TYR A 180 7.20 -4.08 3.37
N PRO A 181 6.97 -5.40 3.31
CA PRO A 181 7.57 -6.26 2.30
C PRO A 181 7.20 -5.85 0.88
N GLU A 182 8.10 -6.12 -0.06
CA GLU A 182 7.81 -6.02 -1.48
C GLU A 182 6.78 -7.08 -1.89
N ALA A 183 5.68 -6.65 -2.50
CA ALA A 183 4.65 -7.47 -3.09
C ALA A 183 4.93 -7.73 -4.58
N HIS A 184 4.42 -8.86 -5.07
CA HIS A 184 4.49 -9.19 -6.49
C HIS A 184 3.31 -8.59 -7.24
N LEU A 185 3.59 -8.05 -8.42
CA LEU A 185 2.54 -7.62 -9.36
C LEU A 185 2.28 -8.70 -10.40
N LEU A 186 1.03 -9.14 -10.48
CA LEU A 186 0.56 -10.05 -11.53
C LEU A 186 -0.53 -9.37 -12.34
N ASP A 187 -0.60 -9.64 -13.64
CA ASP A 187 -1.75 -9.26 -14.44
C ASP A 187 -2.99 -10.01 -13.96
N TRP A 188 -4.16 -9.40 -14.16
CA TRP A 188 -5.42 -10.08 -13.90
C TRP A 188 -5.64 -11.20 -14.90
N THR A 189 -6.22 -12.30 -14.43
CA THR A 189 -6.69 -13.35 -15.32
C THR A 189 -8.08 -13.01 -15.87
N PRO A 190 -8.52 -13.62 -16.99
CA PRO A 190 -9.87 -13.42 -17.51
C PRO A 190 -10.97 -13.72 -16.50
N GLU A 191 -10.75 -14.68 -15.60
CA GLU A 191 -11.69 -15.02 -14.53
C GLU A 191 -11.80 -13.90 -13.48
N GLU A 192 -10.69 -13.24 -13.15
CA GLU A 192 -10.69 -12.08 -12.25
C GLU A 192 -11.37 -10.87 -12.90
N ASP A 193 -11.15 -10.67 -14.19
CA ASP A 193 -11.86 -9.65 -14.98
C ASP A 193 -13.38 -9.85 -14.98
N ALA A 194 -13.85 -11.10 -14.98
CA ALA A 194 -15.27 -11.42 -14.98
C ALA A 194 -15.92 -11.38 -13.58
N SER A 195 -15.15 -11.62 -12.51
CA SER A 195 -15.67 -11.85 -11.16
C SER A 195 -15.49 -10.68 -10.19
N LEU A 196 -14.54 -9.78 -10.44
CA LEU A 196 -14.33 -8.60 -9.60
C LEU A 196 -15.27 -7.47 -10.02
N HIS A 197 -16.28 -7.21 -9.19
CA HIS A 197 -17.17 -6.08 -9.36
C HIS A 197 -16.61 -4.84 -8.66
N PHE A 198 -16.31 -3.80 -9.44
CA PHE A 198 -15.82 -2.52 -8.94
C PHE A 198 -16.39 -1.38 -9.78
N SER A 199 -16.31 -0.17 -9.22
CA SER A 199 -16.66 1.07 -9.91
C SER A 199 -15.40 1.89 -10.16
N ILE A 200 -15.35 2.61 -11.27
CA ILE A 200 -14.31 3.61 -11.51
C ILE A 200 -14.67 4.83 -10.66
N ILE A 201 -14.09 4.89 -9.46
CA ILE A 201 -14.21 6.03 -8.55
C ILE A 201 -13.01 6.94 -8.79
N PRO A 202 -13.20 8.26 -9.00
CA PRO A 202 -12.08 9.17 -9.16
C PRO A 202 -11.14 9.08 -7.95
N SER A 203 -9.86 8.81 -8.20
CA SER A 203 -8.88 8.89 -7.12
C SER A 203 -8.68 10.34 -6.70
N MET A 204 -8.38 10.54 -5.42
CA MET A 204 -8.11 11.87 -4.89
C MET A 204 -6.61 12.07 -4.72
N SER A 205 -6.14 13.31 -4.90
CA SER A 205 -4.82 13.68 -4.39
C SER A 205 -4.79 13.52 -2.87
N THR A 206 -3.65 13.12 -2.32
CA THR A 206 -3.48 13.04 -0.85
C THR A 206 -3.72 14.39 -0.19
N LYS A 207 -3.35 15.48 -0.87
CA LYS A 207 -3.57 16.87 -0.45
C LYS A 207 -5.06 17.15 -0.20
N ASP A 208 -5.91 16.80 -1.16
CA ASP A 208 -7.37 17.02 -1.05
C ASP A 208 -7.99 16.12 0.01
N TYR A 209 -7.50 14.88 0.15
CA TYR A 209 -7.96 13.95 1.18
C TYR A 209 -7.69 14.48 2.59
N ASN A 210 -6.48 14.98 2.84
CA ASN A 210 -6.09 15.55 4.13
C ASN A 210 -6.90 16.82 4.47
N HIS A 211 -7.19 17.66 3.47
CA HIS A 211 -8.03 18.85 3.66
C HIS A 211 -9.48 18.49 4.02
N LYS A 212 -10.06 17.47 3.37
CA LYS A 212 -11.42 16.98 3.73
C LYS A 212 -11.47 16.46 5.17
N LYS A 213 -10.48 15.68 5.61
CA LYS A 213 -10.39 15.19 7.00
C LYS A 213 -10.28 16.30 8.04
N ALA A 214 -9.56 17.37 7.73
CA ALA A 214 -9.40 18.50 8.64
C ALA A 214 -10.71 19.28 8.83
N LYS A 215 -11.60 19.28 7.83
CA LYS A 215 -12.92 19.95 7.90
C LYS A 215 -14.03 19.08 8.52
N SER A 216 -13.82 17.78 8.64
CA SER A 216 -14.79 16.84 9.23
C SER A 216 -14.54 16.57 10.72
N ARG A 217 -13.67 17.36 11.36
CA ARG A 217 -13.39 17.36 12.81
C ARG A 217 -13.84 18.67 13.40
#